data_AF-A0A537WAX7-F1
#
_entry.id   AF-A0A537WAX7-F1
#
_cell.length_a   1.000
_cell.length_b   1.000
_cell.length_c   1.000
_cell.angle_alpha   90.00
_cell.angle_beta   90.00
_cell.angle_gamma   90.00
#
_symmetry.space_group_name_H-M   'P 1'
#
loop_
_entity.id
_entity.type
_entity.pdbx_description
1 polymer ?
#
loop_
_entity_poly.entity_id
_entity_poly.type
_entity_poly.pdbx_seq_one_letter_code
_entity_poly.pdbx_strand_id
1 'polypeptide(L)'
;MLSDKMRSVARDVGLTIAPYQSELGFTAVHEHDGRHLVFVLNTGEWMIYQAADVVLRASGSGPESFVAALREYFYLPADIVPDAAA
;
A
#
# COMPACT_ATOMS: atom_id res chain seq x y z
N MET A 1 -10.59 -8.92 6.92
CA MET A 1 -10.45 -8.99 5.44
C MET A 1 -8.98 -8.87 5.08
N LEU A 2 -8.54 -9.39 3.92
CA LEU A 2 -7.12 -9.30 3.48
C LEU A 2 -6.63 -7.84 3.43
N SER A 3 -7.54 -6.91 3.09
CA SER A 3 -7.31 -5.48 3.10
C SER A 3 -7.01 -4.90 4.50
N ASP A 4 -7.41 -5.53 5.60
CA ASP A 4 -7.14 -5.01 6.95
C ASP A 4 -5.65 -5.14 7.31
N LYS A 5 -5.02 -6.27 6.98
CA LYS A 5 -3.58 -6.48 7.20
C LYS A 5 -2.77 -5.49 6.37
N MET A 6 -3.12 -5.33 5.10
CA MET A 6 -2.48 -4.36 4.21
C MET A 6 -2.71 -2.91 4.66
N ARG A 7 -3.88 -2.60 5.23
CA ARG A 7 -4.18 -1.29 5.82
C ARG A 7 -3.32 -0.99 7.04
N SER A 8 -3.06 -1.98 7.89
CA SER A 8 -2.12 -1.83 9.00
C SER A 8 -0.73 -1.51 8.49
N VAL A 9 -0.21 -2.34 7.58
CA VAL A 9 1.12 -2.13 6.96
C VAL A 9 1.20 -0.74 6.33
N ALA A 10 0.20 -0.33 5.54
CA ALA A 10 0.16 0.99 4.93
C ALA A 10 0.27 2.14 5.95
N ARG A 11 -0.33 2.01 7.15
CA ARG A 11 -0.18 3.01 8.20
C ARG A 11 1.19 2.97 8.87
N ASP A 12 1.71 1.78 9.14
CA ASP A 12 3.01 1.60 9.79
C ASP A 12 4.13 2.24 8.98
N VAL A 13 3.96 2.27 7.65
CA VAL A 13 4.91 2.87 6.71
C VAL A 13 4.69 4.37 6.47
N GLY A 14 3.79 5.00 7.23
CA GLY A 14 3.51 6.44 7.14
C GLY A 14 2.62 6.84 5.96
N LEU A 15 1.91 5.92 5.30
CA LEU A 15 0.89 6.31 4.33
C LEU A 15 -0.36 6.82 5.03
N THR A 16 -0.87 7.93 4.52
CA THR A 16 -2.18 8.45 4.93
C THR A 16 -3.27 7.63 4.24
N ILE A 17 -4.11 6.96 5.03
CA ILE A 17 -5.29 6.27 4.50
C ILE A 17 -6.35 7.31 4.16
N ALA A 18 -6.68 7.44 2.88
CA ALA A 18 -7.76 8.29 2.42
C ALA A 18 -9.08 7.51 2.44
N PRO A 19 -10.20 8.11 2.90
CA PRO A 19 -11.51 7.50 2.77
C PRO A 19 -11.85 7.36 1.29
N TYR A 20 -11.99 6.12 0.83
CA TYR A 20 -12.43 5.83 -0.51
C TYR A 20 -13.97 5.81 -0.54
N GLN A 21 -14.58 6.28 -1.63
CA GLN A 21 -16.04 6.32 -1.79
C GLN A 21 -16.70 4.95 -1.94
N SER A 22 -15.91 3.86 -1.91
CA SER A 22 -16.36 2.51 -2.18
C SER A 22 -15.91 1.56 -1.08
N GLU A 23 -16.81 0.66 -0.68
CA GLU A 23 -16.53 -0.41 0.25
C GLU A 23 -15.62 -1.50 -0.34
N LEU A 24 -15.23 -1.40 -1.62
CA LEU A 24 -14.44 -2.42 -2.32
C LEU A 24 -12.95 -2.46 -1.91
N GLY A 25 -12.47 -1.50 -1.11
CA GLY A 25 -11.06 -1.42 -0.75
C GLY A 25 -10.69 -0.14 0.01
N PHE A 26 -9.46 0.32 -0.17
CA PHE A 26 -9.01 1.62 0.33
C PHE A 26 -7.91 2.22 -0.55
N THR A 27 -7.69 3.52 -0.39
CA THR A 27 -6.56 4.24 -0.98
C THR A 27 -5.63 4.72 0.12
N ALA A 28 -4.33 4.59 -0.10
CA ALA A 28 -3.29 5.13 0.76
C ALA A 28 -2.40 6.08 -0.05
N VAL A 29 -1.95 7.15 0.57
CA VAL A 29 -1.23 8.25 -0.13
C VAL A 29 0.04 8.59 0.62
N HIS A 30 1.11 8.85 -0.14
CA HIS A 30 2.34 9.46 0.37
C HIS A 30 2.60 10.77 -0.34
N GLU A 31 2.70 11.87 0.41
CA GLU A 31 2.85 13.21 -0.19
C GLU A 31 4.30 13.63 -0.44
N HIS A 32 5.29 12.82 -0.07
CA HIS A 32 6.70 13.10 -0.32
C HIS A 32 7.09 12.84 -1.79
N ASP A 33 8.07 13.61 -2.31
CA ASP A 33 8.69 13.55 -3.65
C ASP A 33 8.00 12.64 -4.68
N GLY A 34 7.28 13.26 -5.61
CA GLY A 34 6.61 12.57 -6.72
C GLY A 34 5.16 12.15 -6.44
N ARG A 35 4.71 12.20 -5.17
CA ARG A 35 3.37 11.82 -4.67
C ARG A 35 2.94 10.44 -5.13
N HIS A 36 2.84 9.47 -4.23
CA HIS A 36 2.43 8.13 -4.61
C HIS A 36 1.01 7.82 -4.15
N LEU A 37 0.23 7.17 -5.01
CA LEU A 37 -1.12 6.68 -4.74
C LEU A 37 -1.10 5.15 -4.72
N VAL A 38 -1.58 4.57 -3.64
CA VAL A 38 -1.66 3.13 -3.47
C VAL A 38 -3.13 2.73 -3.38
N PHE A 39 -3.58 1.85 -4.27
CA PHE A 39 -4.92 1.29 -4.26
C PHE A 39 -4.85 -0.16 -3.77
N VAL A 40 -5.73 -0.53 -2.85
CA VAL A 40 -5.82 -1.89 -2.32
C VAL A 40 -7.27 -2.33 -2.33
N LEU A 41 -7.57 -3.43 -3.00
CA LEU A 41 -8.88 -4.05 -3.04
C LEU A 41 -9.06 -5.03 -1.88
N ASN A 42 -10.31 -5.27 -1.48
CA ASN A 42 -10.66 -6.24 -0.44
C ASN A 42 -10.30 -7.68 -0.77
N THR A 43 -10.15 -7.99 -2.07
CA THR A 43 -9.63 -9.24 -2.61
C THR A 43 -8.14 -9.45 -2.29
N GLY A 44 -7.42 -8.39 -1.89
CA GLY A 44 -5.98 -8.41 -1.64
C GLY A 44 -5.13 -8.02 -2.86
N GLU A 45 -5.75 -7.56 -3.94
CA GLU A 45 -5.06 -6.97 -5.08
C GLU A 45 -4.64 -5.53 -4.77
N TRP A 46 -3.49 -5.10 -5.28
CA TRP A 46 -2.96 -3.77 -5.02
C TRP A 46 -2.22 -3.18 -6.23
N MET A 47 -2.16 -1.84 -6.28
CA MET A 47 -1.49 -1.06 -7.33
C MET A 47 -0.83 0.19 -6.74
N ILE A 48 0.38 0.54 -7.18
CA ILE A 48 1.11 1.76 -6.81
C ILE A 48 1.25 2.63 -8.06
N TYR A 49 0.76 3.87 -7.98
CA TYR A 49 0.90 4.89 -9.01
C TYR A 49 1.77 6.04 -8.52
N GLN A 50 2.55 6.61 -9.42
CA GLN A 50 3.15 7.92 -9.24
C GLN A 50 2.15 8.98 -9.72
N ALA A 51 1.68 9.84 -8.83
CA ALA A 51 0.55 10.74 -9.07
C ALA A 51 0.86 11.87 -10.04
N ALA A 52 2.13 12.33 -10.09
CA ALA A 52 2.54 13.41 -10.99
C ALA A 52 2.19 13.10 -12.46
N ASP A 53 2.36 11.85 -12.87
CA ASP A 53 2.22 11.42 -14.27
C ASP A 53 1.19 10.27 -14.45
N VAL A 54 0.51 9.87 -13.38
CA VAL A 54 -0.45 8.74 -13.34
C VAL A 54 0.15 7.45 -13.93
N VAL A 55 1.43 7.20 -13.64
CA VAL A 55 2.15 6.01 -14.14
C VAL A 55 2.03 4.89 -13.12
N LEU A 56 1.56 3.72 -13.56
CA LEU A 56 1.61 2.48 -12.77
C LEU A 56 3.06 2.06 -12.57
N ARG A 57 3.49 1.98 -11.31
CA ARG A 57 4.85 1.57 -10.93
C ARG A 57 4.92 0.09 -10.61
N ALA A 58 3.94 -0.41 -9.86
CA ALA A 58 3.86 -1.82 -9.50
C ALA A 58 2.41 -2.23 -9.21
N SER A 59 2.13 -3.52 -9.36
CA SER A 59 0.90 -4.16 -8.93
C SER A 59 1.16 -5.60 -8.50
N GLY A 60 0.22 -6.16 -7.75
CA GLY A 60 0.33 -7.55 -7.29
C GLY A 60 -0.83 -7.95 -6.40
N SER A 61 -0.67 -9.08 -5.73
CA SER A 61 -1.66 -9.61 -4.80
C SER A 61 -1.01 -10.20 -3.55
N GLY A 62 -1.71 -10.07 -2.44
CA GLY A 62 -1.32 -10.64 -1.15
C GLY A 62 -0.35 -9.77 -0.32
N PRO A 63 -0.31 -9.96 1.01
CA PRO A 63 0.36 -9.02 1.92
C PRO A 63 1.88 -9.00 1.79
N GLU A 64 2.51 -10.13 1.47
CA GLU A 64 3.97 -10.24 1.36
C GLU A 64 4.51 -9.45 0.17
N SER A 65 3.87 -9.61 -1.00
CA SER A 65 4.24 -8.86 -2.20
C SER A 65 3.98 -7.36 -2.02
N PHE A 66 2.90 -7.01 -1.33
CA PHE A 66 2.57 -5.62 -0.98
C PHE A 66 3.65 -4.97 -0.12
N VAL A 67 4.11 -5.66 0.93
CA VAL A 67 5.17 -5.15 1.82
C VAL A 67 6.48 -4.99 1.05
N ALA A 68 6.85 -5.96 0.22
CA ALA A 68 8.05 -5.87 -0.61
C ALA A 68 8.00 -4.64 -1.53
N ALA A 69 6.86 -4.39 -2.18
CA ALA A 69 6.69 -3.21 -3.03
C ALA A 69 6.75 -1.90 -2.22
N LEU A 70 6.14 -1.85 -1.03
CA LEU A 70 6.23 -0.64 -0.19
C LEU A 70 7.68 -0.34 0.25
N ARG A 71 8.50 -1.38 0.52
CA ARG A 71 9.95 -1.22 0.79
C ARG A 71 10.70 -0.59 -0.36
N GLU A 72 10.39 -1.02 -1.57
CA GLU A 72 11.04 -0.52 -2.77
C GLU A 72 10.68 0.94 -3.07
N TYR A 73 9.40 1.31 -2.93
CA TYR A 73 8.91 2.61 -3.38
C TYR A 73 8.80 3.69 -2.30
N PHE A 74 8.74 3.33 -1.01
CA PHE A 74 8.43 4.28 0.07
C PHE A 74 9.46 4.32 1.20
N TYR A 75 10.62 3.68 1.03
CA TYR A 75 11.68 3.58 2.04
C TYR A 75 11.13 3.18 3.43
N LEU A 76 10.94 1.88 3.66
CA LEU A 76 10.52 1.42 4.98
C LEU A 76 11.73 1.25 5.90
N PRO A 77 11.67 1.71 7.16
CA PRO A 77 12.57 1.19 8.18
C PRO A 77 12.38 -0.33 8.27
N ALA A 78 13.49 -1.06 8.34
CA ALA A 78 13.52 -2.53 8.22
C ALA A 78 12.66 -3.28 9.27
N ASP A 79 12.21 -2.59 10.31
CA ASP A 79 11.48 -3.15 11.46
C ASP A 79 10.00 -3.46 11.17
N ILE A 80 9.45 -3.02 10.04
CA ILE A 80 8.08 -3.37 9.62
C ILE A 80 8.13 -4.72 8.87
N VAL A 81 8.37 -5.80 9.59
CA VAL A 81 8.11 -7.16 9.10
C VAL A 81 6.70 -7.52 9.58
N PRO A 82 5.74 -7.80 8.68
CA PRO A 82 4.47 -8.35 9.12
C PRO A 82 4.77 -9.70 9.76
N ASP A 83 4.40 -9.85 11.01
CA ASP A 83 4.48 -11.13 11.71
C ASP A 83 3.85 -12.21 10.82
N ALA A 84 4.70 -13.13 10.39
CA ALA A 84 4.33 -14.37 9.74
C ALA A 84 4.19 -15.41 10.87
N ALA A 85 3.21 -15.21 11.74
CA ALA A 85 2.70 -16.25 12.63
C ALA A 85 1.49 -16.88 11.89
N ALA A 86 1.67 -18.03 11.24
CA ALA A 86 1.57 -19.38 11.81
C ALA A 86 0.11 -19.81 12.03
#